data_AF-W4KC96-F1
#
_entry.id   AF-W4KC96-F1
#
_cell.length_a   1.000
_cell.length_b   1.000
_cell.length_c   1.000
_cell.angle_alpha   90.00
_cell.angle_beta   90.00
_cell.angle_gamma   90.00
#
_symmetry.space_group_name_H-M   'P 1'
#
loop_
_entity.id
_entity.type
_entity.pdbx_description
1 polymer ?
#
loop_
_entity_poly.entity_id
_entity_poly.type
_entity_poly.pdbx_seq_one_letter_code
_entity_poly.pdbx_strand_id
1 'polypeptide(L)'
;MVAEPIFNVDGMANKGGKITDKACLLMRMENKGDYHDEQYELLATNLGGEDIILETDWLHKHNPQIDWVKNNLTFSTCAERCLVS
;
A
#
# COMPACT_ATOMS: atom_id res chain seq x y z
N MET A 1 20.79 -3.69 3.44
CA MET A 1 19.48 -4.32 3.24
C MET A 1 19.58 -5.76 3.65
N VAL A 2 18.78 -6.20 4.62
CA VAL A 2 18.65 -7.62 4.97
C VAL A 2 17.53 -8.16 4.10
N ALA A 3 17.83 -9.23 3.38
CA ALA A 3 16.89 -9.83 2.44
C ALA A 3 15.98 -10.82 3.19
N GLU A 4 14.80 -10.35 3.58
CA GLU A 4 13.81 -11.13 4.31
C GLU A 4 12.95 -11.97 3.35
N PRO A 5 12.62 -13.22 3.71
CA PRO A 5 11.70 -14.04 2.93
C PRO A 5 10.30 -13.45 3.04
N ILE A 6 9.72 -13.08 1.89
CA ILE A 6 8.36 -12.56 1.81
C ILE A 6 7.44 -13.62 1.21
N PHE A 7 6.30 -13.78 1.87
CA PHE A 7 5.22 -14.64 1.45
C PHE A 7 4.13 -13.76 0.82
N ASN A 8 3.49 -14.28 -0.22
CA ASN A 8 2.32 -13.67 -0.81
C ASN A 8 1.15 -13.71 0.20
N VAL A 9 0.07 -12.99 -0.10
CA VAL A 9 -1.15 -12.96 0.71
C VAL A 9 -1.75 -14.36 0.92
N ASP A 10 -1.56 -15.27 -0.04
CA ASP A 10 -1.98 -16.68 0.04
C ASP A 10 -1.03 -17.57 0.86
N GLY A 11 0.03 -17.00 1.44
CA GLY A 11 1.03 -17.70 2.25
C GLY A 11 2.09 -18.47 1.45
N MET A 12 2.03 -18.48 0.12
CA MET A 12 3.09 -19.10 -0.69
C MET A 12 4.32 -18.18 -0.77
N ALA A 13 5.49 -18.79 -0.91
CA ALA A 13 6.72 -18.02 -1.16
C ALA A 13 6.58 -17.23 -2.46
N ASN A 14 7.01 -15.97 -2.44
CA ASN A 14 7.00 -15.17 -3.64
C ASN A 14 7.91 -15.82 -4.71
N LYS A 15 7.40 -16.02 -5.93
CA LYS A 15 8.16 -16.64 -7.03
C LYS A 15 9.38 -15.81 -7.45
N GLY A 16 9.35 -14.50 -7.23
CA GLY A 16 10.47 -13.59 -7.43
C GLY A 16 11.60 -13.76 -6.41
N GLY A 17 11.40 -14.56 -5.37
CA GLY A 17 12.40 -14.81 -4.34
C GLY A 17 12.47 -13.67 -3.33
N LYS A 18 13.69 -13.37 -2.86
CA LYS A 18 13.93 -12.32 -1.86
C LYS A 18 13.75 -10.95 -2.50
N ILE A 19 13.18 -10.01 -1.75
CA ILE A 19 13.12 -8.61 -2.20
C ILE A 19 14.50 -7.97 -2.06
N THR A 20 14.99 -7.44 -3.18
CA THR A 20 16.27 -6.72 -3.27
C THR A 20 16.09 -5.23 -3.55
N ASP A 21 14.91 -4.84 -3.99
CA ASP A 21 14.66 -3.52 -4.57
C ASP A 21 13.47 -2.84 -3.87
N LYS A 22 13.53 -1.51 -3.86
CA LYS A 22 12.48 -0.64 -3.35
C LYS A 22 12.21 0.48 -4.35
N ALA A 23 10.98 0.95 -4.38
CA ALA A 23 10.57 2.08 -5.20
C ALA A 23 9.82 3.10 -4.35
N CYS A 24 10.20 4.38 -4.47
CA CYS A 24 9.45 5.45 -3.88
C CYS A 24 8.43 5.98 -4.90
N LEU A 25 7.14 5.75 -4.64
CA LEU A 25 6.06 6.13 -5.55
C LEU A 25 5.22 7.24 -4.93
N LEU A 26 4.70 8.12 -5.78
CA LEU A 26 3.62 9.02 -5.41
C LEU A 26 2.30 8.31 -5.71
N MET A 27 1.57 7.94 -4.66
CA MET A 27 0.27 7.29 -4.75
C MET A 27 -0.82 8.34 -4.62
N ARG A 28 -1.80 8.28 -5.52
CA ARG A 28 -3.03 9.08 -5.46
C ARG A 28 -4.21 8.14 -5.25
N MET A 29 -4.96 8.36 -4.17
CA MET A 29 -6.14 7.59 -3.82
C MET A 29 -7.38 8.47 -3.82
N GLU A 30 -8.49 7.97 -4.33
CA GLU A 30 -9.76 8.71 -4.28
C GLU A 30 -10.23 8.85 -2.83
N ASN A 31 -10.69 10.05 -2.47
CA ASN A 31 -11.21 10.37 -1.14
C ASN A 31 -12.47 11.23 -1.25
N LYS A 32 -13.62 10.58 -1.47
CA LYS A 32 -14.97 11.18 -1.46
C LYS A 32 -15.05 12.58 -2.14
N GLY A 33 -14.79 12.62 -3.43
CA GLY A 33 -14.87 13.85 -4.24
C GLY A 33 -13.59 14.68 -4.27
N ASP A 34 -12.53 14.22 -3.62
CA ASP A 34 -11.17 14.73 -3.73
C ASP A 34 -10.16 13.56 -3.78
N TYR A 35 -8.88 13.83 -3.52
CA TYR A 35 -7.80 12.84 -3.50
C TYR A 35 -6.96 12.92 -2.23
N HIS A 36 -6.43 11.78 -1.81
CA HIS A 36 -5.37 11.67 -0.84
C HIS A 36 -4.06 11.31 -1.58
N ASP A 37 -3.07 12.19 -1.49
CA ASP A 37 -1.75 11.98 -2.10
C ASP A 37 -0.73 11.60 -1.00
N GLU A 38 0.00 10.50 -1.20
CA GLU A 38 1.07 10.06 -0.30
C GLU A 38 2.29 9.60 -1.11
N GLN A 39 3.48 10.01 -0.67
CA GLN A 39 4.71 9.41 -1.16
C GLN A 39 5.04 8.21 -0.26
N TYR A 40 5.24 7.02 -0.84
CA TYR A 40 5.47 5.81 -0.05
C TYR A 40 6.60 4.98 -0.66
N GLU A 41 7.49 4.47 0.21
CA GLU A 41 8.53 3.52 -0.19
C GLU A 41 7.93 2.10 -0.17
N LEU A 42 7.75 1.54 -1.36
CA LEU A 42 7.23 0.20 -1.56
C LEU A 42 8.36 -0.77 -1.84
N LEU A 43 8.18 -2.00 -1.37
CA LEU A 43 9.04 -3.11 -1.71
C LEU A 43 8.68 -3.64 -3.11
N ALA A 44 9.67 -3.83 -3.97
CA ALA A 44 9.43 -4.29 -5.34
C ALA A 44 9.51 -5.82 -5.42
N THR A 45 8.43 -6.46 -5.89
CA THR A 45 8.38 -7.90 -6.09
C THR A 45 7.39 -8.27 -7.20
N ASN A 46 7.36 -9.55 -7.58
CA ASN A 46 6.37 -10.05 -8.54
C ASN A 46 5.03 -10.27 -7.82
N LEU A 47 4.05 -9.42 -8.12
CA LEU A 47 2.69 -9.45 -7.55
C LEU A 47 1.68 -10.24 -8.41
N GLY A 48 2.13 -10.86 -9.51
CA GLY A 48 1.25 -11.54 -10.44
C GLY A 48 0.40 -10.54 -11.24
N GLY A 49 -0.90 -10.46 -10.93
CA GLY A 49 -1.85 -9.62 -11.65
C GLY A 49 -2.12 -8.25 -11.02
N GLU A 50 -1.59 -8.01 -9.82
CA GLU A 50 -1.80 -6.76 -9.08
C GLU A 50 -0.64 -5.77 -9.31
N ASP A 51 -0.93 -4.47 -9.28
CA ASP A 51 0.08 -3.43 -9.43
C ASP A 51 0.75 -3.07 -8.09
N ILE A 52 -0.06 -2.97 -7.02
CA ILE A 52 0.37 -2.58 -5.67
C ILE A 52 -0.45 -3.36 -4.64
N ILE A 53 0.22 -3.87 -3.61
CA ILE A 53 -0.43 -4.41 -2.40
C ILE A 53 -0.08 -3.48 -1.23
N LEU A 54 -1.09 -2.95 -0.56
CA LEU A 54 -0.93 -2.17 0.67
C LEU A 54 -1.06 -3.08 1.88
N GLU A 55 -0.08 -3.01 2.76
CA GLU A 55 0.00 -3.85 3.95
C GLU A 55 -0.95 -3.38 5.07
N THR A 56 -1.17 -4.24 6.06
CA THR A 56 -2.02 -3.92 7.22
C THR A 56 -1.46 -2.77 8.05
N ASP A 57 -0.14 -2.60 8.08
CA ASP A 57 0.51 -1.47 8.77
C ASP A 57 0.15 -0.12 8.12
N TRP A 58 0.08 -0.10 6.78
CA TRP A 58 -0.41 1.06 6.04
C TRP A 58 -1.87 1.36 6.42
N LEU A 59 -2.72 0.34 6.47
CA LEU A 59 -4.13 0.49 6.89
C LEU A 59 -4.25 1.00 8.33
N HIS A 60 -3.45 0.49 9.27
CA HIS A 60 -3.47 0.95 10.66
C HIS A 60 -2.99 2.40 10.80
N LYS A 61 -1.95 2.80 10.06
CA LYS A 61 -1.42 4.16 10.08
C LYS A 61 -2.46 5.19 9.65
N HIS A 62 -3.17 4.92 8.57
CA HIS A 62 -4.14 5.85 8.01
C HIS A 62 -5.55 5.69 8.58
N ASN A 63 -5.88 4.51 9.11
CA ASN A 63 -7.17 4.12 9.66
C ASN A 63 -8.36 4.65 8.83
N PRO A 64 -8.39 4.39 7.51
CA PRO A 64 -9.45 4.91 6.66
C PRO A 64 -10.78 4.23 6.96
N GLN A 65 -11.88 4.92 6.65
CA GLN A 65 -13.18 4.29 6.59
C GLN A 65 -13.34 3.57 5.25
N ILE A 66 -13.64 2.26 5.30
CA ILE A 66 -13.82 1.44 4.10
C ILE A 66 -15.29 1.03 4.01
N ASP A 67 -15.98 1.47 2.96
CA ASP A 67 -17.32 0.99 2.61
C ASP A 67 -17.18 -0.10 1.55
N TRP A 68 -17.12 -1.36 1.99
CA TRP A 68 -17.01 -2.52 1.12
C TRP A 68 -18.20 -2.69 0.18
N VAL A 69 -19.40 -2.20 0.56
CA VAL A 69 -20.61 -2.32 -0.26
C VAL A 69 -20.57 -1.32 -1.42
N LYS A 70 -20.08 -0.10 -1.16
CA LYS A 70 -19.93 0.94 -2.18
C LYS A 70 -18.58 0.92 -2.89
N ASN A 71 -17.67 0.03 -2.47
CA ASN A 71 -16.29 -0.02 -2.92
C ASN A 71 -15.60 1.35 -2.84
N ASN A 72 -15.71 2.01 -1.68
CA ASN A 72 -15.10 3.31 -1.47
C ASN A 72 -14.22 3.33 -0.21
N LEU A 73 -13.31 4.28 -0.19
CA LEU A 73 -12.40 4.53 0.90
C LEU A 73 -12.44 6.03 1.25
N THR A 74 -12.40 6.37 2.53
CA THR A 74 -12.45 7.76 3.00
C THR A 74 -11.42 7.99 4.10
N PHE A 75 -10.61 9.02 3.95
CA PHE A 75 -9.61 9.43 4.92
C PHE A 75 -10.14 10.61 5.74
N SER A 76 -10.74 10.33 6.91
CA SER A 76 -11.30 11.38 7.79
C SER A 76 -10.30 11.91 8.81
N THR A 77 -9.23 11.16 9.08
CA THR A 77 -8.21 11.43 10.11
C THR A 77 -6.89 11.91 9.53
N CYS A 78 -6.70 11.77 8.21
CA CYS A 78 -5.48 12.20 7.53
C CYS A 78 -5.62 13.64 7.02
N ALA A 79 -4.49 14.34 6.92
CA ALA A 79 -4.43 15.53 6.07
C ALA A 79 -4.62 15.13 4.59
N GLU A 80 -4.94 16.10 3.73
CA GLU A 80 -5.03 15.88 2.27
C GLU A 80 -3.76 15.23 1.70
N ARG A 81 -2.60 15.53 2.31
CA ARG A 81 -1.32 14.89 2.01
C ARG A 81 -0.72 14.29 3.27
N CYS A 82 -0.41 13.00 3.22
CA CYS A 82 0.42 12.36 4.23
C CYS A 82 1.89 12.59 3.85
N LEU A 83 2.59 13.40 4.66
CA LEU A 83 4.03 13.56 4.53
C LEU A 83 4.71 12.32 5.12
N VAL A 84 5.69 11.80 4.38
CA VAL A 84 6.52 10.69 4.84
C VAL A 84 7.31 11.16 6.07
N SER A 85 7.21 10.43 7.17
CA SER A 85 8.12 10.58 8.32
C SER A 85 9.48 9.98 7.99
#